data_AF-A0AAD5SPI3-F1
#
_entry.id   AF-A0AAD5SPI3-F1
#
_cell.length_a   1.000
_cell.length_b   1.000
_cell.length_c   1.000
_cell.angle_alpha   90.00
_cell.angle_beta   90.00
_cell.angle_gamma   90.00
#
_symmetry.space_group_name_H-M   'P 1'
#
loop_
_entity.id
_entity.type
_entity.pdbx_description
1 polymer ?
#
loop_
_entity_poly.entity_id
_entity_poly.type
_entity_poly.pdbx_seq_one_letter_code
_entity_poly.pdbx_strand_id
1 'polypeptide(L)'
;MKEELEKAKKRKEDLHVEIAAARIGRDESDERKELIERVTEIESALTNIKGELAEYKDCDPILIEAKEKAAEVAKQAANRWTDNIFCLQSFCSNKFTIEKSVFNKQFGISDDLDNLE
;
A
#
# COMPACT_ATOMS: atom_id res chain seq x y z
N MET A 1 -41.75 -28.15 -38.51
CA MET A 1 -42.08 -28.81 -37.22
C MET A 1 -41.39 -30.17 -37.05
N LYS A 2 -41.45 -31.11 -38.03
CA LYS A 2 -40.72 -32.39 -37.94
C LYS A 2 -39.19 -32.27 -38.03
N GLU A 3 -38.67 -31.41 -38.90
CA GLU A 3 -37.22 -31.22 -39.07
C GLU A 3 -36.56 -30.60 -37.83
N GLU A 4 -37.23 -29.61 -37.22
CA GLU A 4 -36.81 -29.01 -35.94
C GLU A 4 -36.85 -30.03 -34.79
N LEU A 5 -37.83 -30.93 -34.79
CA LEU A 5 -37.91 -32.01 -33.80
C LEU A 5 -36.73 -32.99 -33.94
N GLU A 6 -36.33 -33.34 -35.16
CA GLU A 6 -35.18 -34.22 -35.41
C GLU A 6 -33.84 -33.55 -35.08
N LYS A 7 -33.67 -32.26 -35.41
CA LYS A 7 -32.50 -31.48 -34.97
C LYS A 7 -32.39 -31.41 -33.45
N ALA A 8 -33.51 -31.19 -32.75
CA ALA A 8 -33.54 -31.15 -31.29
C ALA A 8 -33.21 -32.51 -30.67
N LYS A 9 -33.68 -33.62 -31.24
CA LYS A 9 -33.34 -34.98 -30.77
C LYS A 9 -31.85 -35.27 -30.94
N LYS A 10 -31.30 -34.99 -32.12
CA LYS A 10 -29.87 -35.17 -32.37
C LYS A 10 -29.02 -34.35 -31.41
N ARG A 11 -29.36 -33.08 -31.20
CA ARG A 11 -28.68 -32.21 -30.23
C ARG A 11 -28.77 -32.75 -28.81
N LYS A 12 -29.90 -33.34 -28.41
CA LYS A 12 -30.06 -33.98 -27.10
C LYS A 12 -29.12 -35.18 -26.96
N GLU A 13 -29.00 -36.03 -27.97
CA GLU A 13 -28.07 -37.17 -27.97
C GLU A 13 -26.61 -36.71 -27.91
N ASP A 14 -26.23 -35.74 -28.73
CA ASP A 14 -24.90 -35.15 -28.73
C ASP A 14 -24.55 -34.60 -27.34
N LEU A 15 -25.47 -33.86 -26.70
CA LEU A 15 -25.31 -33.35 -25.33
C LEU A 15 -25.18 -34.47 -24.28
N HIS A 16 -25.91 -35.58 -24.43
CA HIS A 16 -25.77 -36.72 -23.51
C HIS A 16 -24.39 -37.36 -23.61
N VAL A 17 -23.85 -37.50 -24.82
CA VAL A 17 -22.50 -38.01 -25.05
C VAL A 17 -21.46 -37.06 -24.44
N GLU A 18 -21.60 -35.76 -24.65
CA GLU A 18 -20.71 -34.75 -24.05
C GLU A 18 -20.75 -34.77 -22.52
N ILE A 19 -21.94 -34.88 -21.91
CA ILE A 19 -22.09 -34.99 -20.45
C ILE A 19 -21.44 -36.26 -19.92
N ALA A 20 -21.62 -37.40 -20.60
CA ALA A 20 -21.02 -38.66 -20.19
C ALA A 20 -19.48 -38.58 -20.24
N ALA A 21 -18.93 -38.04 -21.33
CA ALA A 21 -17.49 -37.82 -21.47
C ALA A 21 -16.96 -36.85 -20.38
N ALA A 22 -17.73 -35.80 -20.08
CA ALA A 22 -17.43 -34.83 -19.05
C ALA A 22 -17.51 -35.39 -17.62
N ARG A 23 -18.23 -36.48 -17.35
CA ARG A 23 -18.33 -37.05 -16.01
C ARG A 23 -17.14 -37.95 -15.66
N ILE A 24 -16.47 -38.51 -16.65
CA ILE A 24 -15.30 -39.38 -16.45
C ILE A 24 -14.22 -38.60 -15.67
N GLY A 25 -13.86 -39.09 -14.47
CA GLY A 25 -12.86 -38.45 -13.59
C GLY A 25 -13.39 -37.23 -12.81
N ARG A 26 -14.68 -36.91 -12.92
CA ARG A 26 -15.38 -35.91 -12.09
C ARG A 26 -16.54 -36.56 -11.33
N ASP A 27 -16.31 -37.78 -10.86
CA ASP A 27 -17.30 -38.49 -10.07
C ASP A 27 -17.64 -37.66 -8.84
N GLU A 28 -18.94 -37.56 -8.55
CA GLU A 28 -19.44 -36.91 -7.35
C GLU A 28 -19.16 -37.81 -6.15
N SER A 29 -17.90 -37.79 -5.68
CA SER A 29 -17.46 -38.44 -4.45
C SER A 29 -17.44 -37.44 -3.29
N ASP A 30 -17.52 -37.94 -2.07
CA ASP A 30 -17.37 -37.10 -0.88
C ASP A 30 -15.95 -36.52 -0.77
N GLU A 31 -14.93 -37.29 -1.18
CA GLU A 31 -13.54 -36.82 -1.33
C GLU A 31 -13.44 -35.61 -2.27
N ARG A 32 -14.16 -35.62 -3.39
CA ARG A 32 -14.19 -34.48 -4.32
C ARG A 32 -14.84 -33.26 -3.69
N LYS A 33 -15.92 -33.43 -2.92
CA LYS A 33 -16.59 -32.31 -2.22
C LYS A 33 -15.66 -31.70 -1.17
N GLU A 34 -15.02 -32.54 -0.35
CA GLU A 34 -14.04 -32.11 0.67
C GLU A 34 -12.85 -31.37 0.04
N LEU A 35 -12.32 -31.88 -1.09
CA LEU A 35 -11.24 -31.20 -1.82
C LEU A 35 -11.67 -29.83 -2.37
N ILE A 36 -12.88 -29.72 -2.92
CA ILE A 36 -13.42 -28.45 -3.43
C ILE A 36 -13.62 -27.45 -2.28
N GLU A 37 -14.15 -27.89 -1.15
CA GLU A 37 -14.33 -27.05 0.04
C GLU A 37 -12.96 -26.55 0.53
N ARG A 38 -11.98 -27.44 0.67
CA ARG A 38 -10.62 -27.09 1.07
C ARG A 38 -9.93 -26.14 0.10
N VAL A 39 -10.10 -26.33 -1.21
CA VAL A 39 -9.58 -25.39 -2.22
C VAL A 39 -10.22 -24.01 -2.04
N THR A 40 -11.53 -23.96 -1.86
CA THR A 40 -12.27 -22.71 -1.66
C THR A 40 -11.81 -21.98 -0.39
N GLU A 41 -11.61 -22.70 0.71
CA GLU A 41 -11.07 -22.16 1.96
C GLU A 41 -9.66 -21.59 1.78
N ILE A 42 -8.77 -22.34 1.11
CA ILE A 42 -7.39 -21.89 0.86
C ILE A 42 -7.37 -20.66 -0.04
N GLU A 43 -8.19 -20.61 -1.10
CA GLU A 43 -8.29 -19.45 -1.98
C GLU A 43 -8.81 -18.21 -1.25
N SER A 44 -9.79 -18.38 -0.36
CA SER A 44 -10.29 -17.32 0.51
C SER A 44 -9.21 -16.82 1.47
N ALA A 45 -8.52 -17.72 2.16
CA ALA A 45 -7.43 -17.37 3.07
C ALA A 45 -6.28 -16.66 2.34
N LEU A 46 -5.89 -17.15 1.17
CA LEU A 46 -4.85 -16.54 0.34
C LEU A 46 -5.25 -15.14 -0.14
N THR A 47 -6.52 -14.92 -0.46
CA THR A 47 -7.05 -13.60 -0.83
C THR A 47 -6.95 -12.63 0.34
N ASN A 48 -7.36 -13.06 1.54
CA ASN A 48 -7.29 -12.24 2.76
C ASN A 48 -5.84 -11.89 3.12
N ILE A 49 -4.94 -12.88 3.14
CA ILE A 49 -3.52 -12.67 3.46
C ILE A 49 -2.86 -11.74 2.45
N LYS A 50 -3.19 -11.85 1.16
CA LYS A 50 -2.69 -10.91 0.14
C LYS A 50 -3.22 -9.50 0.35
N GLY A 51 -4.47 -9.35 0.80
CA GLY A 51 -5.05 -8.06 1.18
C GLY A 51 -4.27 -7.43 2.33
N GLU A 52 -4.10 -8.17 3.43
CA GLU A 52 -3.32 -7.72 4.60
C GLU A 52 -1.88 -7.37 4.21
N LEU A 53 -1.20 -8.21 3.44
CA LEU A 53 0.17 -7.95 3.00
C LEU A 53 0.30 -6.67 2.17
N ALA A 54 -0.73 -6.33 1.38
CA ALA A 54 -0.74 -5.08 0.62
C ALA A 54 -0.81 -3.84 1.52
N GLU A 55 -1.46 -3.92 2.67
CA GLU A 55 -1.49 -2.83 3.67
C GLU A 55 -0.11 -2.58 4.28
N TYR A 56 0.70 -3.64 4.43
CA TYR A 56 2.06 -3.55 4.96
C TYR A 56 3.14 -3.33 3.89
N LYS A 57 2.76 -3.07 2.64
CA LYS A 57 3.72 -2.91 1.54
C LYS A 57 4.72 -1.76 1.79
N ASP A 58 4.28 -0.71 2.46
CA ASP A 58 5.13 0.44 2.79
C ASP A 58 5.93 0.25 4.09
N CYS A 59 5.71 -0.88 4.80
CA CYS A 59 6.43 -1.26 6.01
C CYS A 59 7.69 -2.10 5.74
N ASP A 60 8.33 -1.90 4.58
CA ASP A 60 9.64 -2.51 4.31
C ASP A 60 10.68 -1.93 5.29
N PRO A 61 11.29 -2.76 6.17
CA PRO A 61 12.27 -2.29 7.13
C PRO A 61 13.43 -1.52 6.51
N ILE A 62 13.85 -1.90 5.30
CA ILE A 62 14.95 -1.23 4.58
C ILE A 62 14.52 0.17 4.14
N LEU A 63 13.27 0.31 3.66
CA LEU A 63 12.72 1.60 3.26
C LEU A 63 12.50 2.51 4.47
N ILE A 64 12.03 1.97 5.59
CA ILE A 64 11.87 2.70 6.85
C ILE A 64 13.23 3.20 7.33
N GLU A 65 14.24 2.33 7.43
CA GLU A 65 15.58 2.70 7.87
C GLU A 65 16.20 3.78 6.97
N ALA A 66 15.99 3.69 5.64
CA ALA A 66 16.44 4.70 4.70
C ALA A 66 15.76 6.06 4.92
N LYS A 67 14.44 6.06 5.18
CA LYS A 67 13.68 7.28 5.50
C LYS A 67 14.12 7.89 6.83
N GLU A 68 14.36 7.08 7.85
CA GLU A 68 14.85 7.53 9.16
C GLU A 68 16.23 8.19 9.04
N LYS A 69 17.17 7.57 8.31
CA LYS A 69 18.49 8.17 8.05
C LYS A 69 18.38 9.50 7.30
N ALA A 70 17.52 9.57 6.29
CA ALA A 70 17.30 10.80 5.53
C ALA A 70 16.68 11.90 6.41
N ALA A 71 15.72 11.54 7.26
CA ALA A 71 15.07 12.45 8.21
C ALA A 71 16.08 12.99 9.23
N GLU A 72 16.96 12.15 9.76
CA GLU A 72 18.01 12.57 10.70
C GLU A 72 18.98 13.57 10.06
N VAL A 73 19.42 13.31 8.81
CA VAL A 73 20.27 14.25 8.07
C VAL A 73 19.55 15.57 7.83
N ALA A 74 18.27 15.53 7.44
CA ALA A 74 17.46 16.72 7.21
C ALA A 74 17.26 17.53 8.50
N LYS A 75 17.00 16.86 9.63
CA LYS A 75 16.88 17.46 10.96
C LYS A 75 18.17 18.17 11.38
N GLN A 76 19.31 17.49 11.27
CA GLN A 76 20.61 18.09 11.58
C GLN A 76 20.90 19.30 10.69
N ALA A 77 20.56 19.23 9.40
CA ALA A 77 20.71 20.34 8.48
C ALA A 77 19.81 21.53 8.85
N ALA A 78 18.55 21.27 9.21
CA ALA A 78 17.61 22.29 9.67
C ALA A 78 18.12 22.97 10.94
N ASN A 79 18.52 22.21 11.96
CA ASN A 79 19.05 22.75 13.21
C ASN A 79 20.31 23.60 12.99
N ARG A 80 21.22 23.17 12.11
CA ARG A 80 22.38 23.97 11.73
C ARG A 80 21.99 25.32 11.11
N TRP A 81 20.95 25.36 10.28
CA TRP A 81 20.46 26.62 9.72
C TRP A 81 19.75 27.48 10.76
N THR A 82 18.99 26.87 11.68
CA THR A 82 18.39 27.56 12.83
C THR A 82 19.45 28.22 13.70
N ASP A 83 20.51 27.51 14.05
CA ASP A 83 21.64 28.05 14.83
C ASP A 83 22.31 29.21 14.09
N ASN A 84 22.53 29.08 12.77
CA ASN A 84 23.08 30.16 11.96
C ASN A 84 22.19 31.41 11.95
N ILE A 85 20.87 31.23 11.88
CA ILE A 85 19.90 32.34 11.97
C ILE A 85 20.02 33.01 13.34
N PHE A 86 20.10 32.26 14.43
CA PHE A 86 20.27 32.81 15.77
C PHE A 86 21.60 33.55 15.96
N CYS A 87 22.69 33.04 15.37
CA CYS A 87 23.96 33.76 15.33
C CYS A 87 23.83 35.11 14.61
N LEU A 88 23.15 35.15 13.45
CA LEU A 88 22.92 36.39 12.70
C LEU A 88 22.04 37.37 13.46
N GLN A 89 20.95 36.90 14.09
CA GLN A 89 20.10 37.72 14.94
C GLN A 89 20.91 38.35 16.08
N SER A 90 21.71 37.55 16.79
CA SER A 90 22.57 38.02 17.89
C SER A 90 23.58 39.07 17.39
N PHE A 91 24.24 38.82 16.26
CA PHE A 91 25.14 39.79 15.65
C PHE A 91 24.44 41.10 15.28
N CYS A 92 23.25 41.03 14.64
CA CYS A 92 22.50 42.21 14.23
C CYS A 92 22.01 43.03 15.42
N SER A 93 21.53 42.35 16.47
CA SER A 93 21.12 42.98 17.72
C SER A 93 22.31 43.68 18.40
N ASN A 94 23.45 43.01 18.50
CA ASN A 94 24.62 43.54 19.19
C ASN A 94 25.33 44.66 18.42
N LYS A 95 25.40 44.57 17.09
CA LYS A 95 26.17 45.50 16.26
C LYS A 95 25.36 46.68 15.75
N PHE A 96 24.07 46.47 15.48
CA PHE A 96 23.20 47.46 14.82
C PHE A 96 21.97 47.81 15.67
N THR A 97 21.83 47.25 16.87
CA THR A 97 20.68 47.51 17.76
C THR A 97 19.34 47.16 17.09
N ILE A 98 19.36 46.18 16.19
CA ILE A 98 18.16 45.68 15.52
C ILE A 98 17.47 44.69 16.46
N GLU A 99 16.23 44.99 16.86
CA GLU A 99 15.43 44.06 17.66
C GLU A 99 15.15 42.76 16.89
N LYS A 100 15.17 41.64 17.61
CA LYS A 100 14.91 40.30 17.04
C LYS A 100 13.54 40.24 16.34
N SER A 101 12.51 40.89 16.89
CA SER A 101 11.16 40.98 16.31
C SER A 101 11.15 41.66 14.93
N VAL A 102 11.92 42.75 14.77
CA VAL A 102 12.07 43.48 13.51
C VAL A 102 12.83 42.64 12.49
N PHE A 103 13.91 41.99 12.90
CA PHE A 103 14.66 41.06 12.06
C PHE A 103 13.76 39.91 11.57
N ASN A 104 13.02 39.28 12.48
CA ASN A 104 12.12 38.18 12.18
C ASN A 104 11.06 38.59 11.16
N LYS A 105 10.36 39.70 11.41
CA LYS A 105 9.35 40.24 10.51
C LYS A 105 9.91 40.56 9.12
N GLN A 106 11.13 41.08 9.04
CA GLN A 106 11.78 41.44 7.78
C GLN A 106 12.11 40.22 6.92
N PHE A 107 12.51 39.10 7.54
CA PHE A 107 12.89 37.87 6.85
C PHE A 107 11.79 36.80 6.84
N GLY A 108 10.60 37.10 7.38
CA GLY A 108 9.50 36.14 7.47
C GLY A 108 9.80 34.95 8.39
N ILE A 109 10.65 35.16 9.40
CA ILE A 109 10.99 34.14 10.39
C ILE A 109 9.90 34.15 11.45
N SER A 110 9.39 32.96 11.79
CA SER A 110 8.42 32.81 12.86
C SER A 110 9.06 33.03 14.23
N ASP A 111 8.31 33.63 15.16
CA ASP A 111 8.82 33.92 16.51
C ASP A 111 8.95 32.65 17.38
N ASP A 112 8.28 31.57 16.98
CA ASP A 112 8.36 30.23 17.57
C ASP A 112 9.40 29.31 16.89
N LEU A 113 10.24 29.86 15.99
CA LEU A 113 11.34 29.08 15.40
C LEU A 113 12.28 28.60 16.51
N ASP A 114 12.47 27.29 16.57
CA ASP A 114 13.40 26.62 17.47
C ASP A 114 14.04 25.41 16.77
N ASN A 115 15.03 24.81 17.43
CA ASN A 115 15.62 23.55 17.00
C ASN A 115 14.60 22.40 17.07
N LEU A 116 14.68 21.50 16.09
CA LEU A 116 13.88 20.29 16.04
C LEU A 116 14.46 19.25 17.02
N GLU A 117 13.61 18.73 17.92
CA GLU A 117 13.94 17.68 18.91
C GLU A 117 14.01 16.27 18.33
#